data_AF-A0A2S7UTE7-F1
#
_entry.id   AF-A0A2S7UTE7-F1
#
_cell.length_a   1.000
_cell.length_b   1.000
_cell.length_c   1.000
_cell.angle_alpha   90.00
_cell.angle_beta   90.00
_cell.angle_gamma   90.00
#
_symmetry.space_group_name_H-M   'P 1'
#
loop_
_entity.id
_entity.type
_entity.pdbx_description
1 polymer ?
#
loop_
_entity_poly.entity_id
_entity_poly.type
_entity_poly.pdbx_seq_one_letter_code
_entity_poly.pdbx_strand_id
1 'polypeptide(L)'
;MNKKILLSLALSLVISGCVTTTSTLVDSNITSYNYNGRMKLTNSYNVSALKSITSDSETNIETVGLKLTYTDSDKVKQELQIPADKIGAFKFILLQKSQVAEGARDGIAQLEIGLYKQLNVSADFVDGERIVSIASLDGVFALKHEGVKDLFRLLDEIQKGVIK
;
A
#
# COMPACT_ATOMS: atom_id res chain seq x y z
N MET A 1 -45.00 18.30 -38.92
CA MET A 1 -44.22 19.42 -38.34
C MET A 1 -43.45 18.87 -37.14
N ASN A 2 -42.15 19.16 -37.09
CA ASN A 2 -41.13 18.66 -36.16
C ASN A 2 -41.41 18.90 -34.66
N LYS A 3 -40.94 18.00 -33.77
CA LYS A 3 -39.70 18.17 -32.96
C LYS A 3 -39.48 17.03 -31.93
N LYS A 4 -38.40 16.27 -32.14
CA LYS A 4 -37.36 15.84 -31.18
C LYS A 4 -37.77 15.38 -29.76
N ILE A 5 -37.73 14.05 -29.55
CA ILE A 5 -37.04 13.36 -28.43
C ILE A 5 -36.50 12.05 -29.03
N LEU A 6 -35.39 12.01 -29.79
CA LEU A 6 -33.99 11.90 -29.35
C LEU A 6 -33.75 11.63 -27.85
N LEU A 7 -33.64 10.35 -27.50
CA LEU A 7 -32.43 9.72 -26.95
C LEU A 7 -32.69 8.20 -27.01
N SER A 8 -32.42 7.53 -28.14
CA SER A 8 -31.16 6.82 -28.38
C SER A 8 -30.76 5.87 -27.24
N LEU A 9 -30.72 4.58 -27.61
CA LEU A 9 -30.13 3.42 -26.95
C LEU A 9 -30.97 2.82 -25.79
N ALA A 10 -31.73 1.73 -25.93
CA ALA A 10 -31.38 0.48 -26.60
C ALA A 10 -29.88 0.18 -26.46
N LEU A 11 -29.50 -0.56 -25.42
CA LEU A 11 -28.16 -1.12 -25.12
C LEU A 11 -27.47 -0.51 -23.89
N SER A 12 -27.94 -0.89 -22.70
CA SER A 12 -27.07 -1.09 -21.51
C SER A 12 -27.71 -2.12 -20.57
N LEU A 13 -28.22 -3.21 -21.14
CA LEU A 13 -28.23 -4.47 -20.42
C LEU A 13 -26.76 -4.90 -20.35
N VAL A 14 -26.26 -5.08 -19.13
CA VAL A 14 -25.01 -5.79 -18.82
C VAL A 14 -23.74 -5.07 -19.31
N ILE A 15 -23.12 -4.29 -18.44
CA ILE A 15 -21.71 -4.53 -18.15
C ILE A 15 -21.60 -4.67 -16.63
N SER A 16 -21.75 -5.92 -16.19
CA SER A 16 -21.00 -6.39 -15.05
C SER A 16 -19.55 -6.01 -15.31
N GLY A 17 -19.08 -4.91 -14.72
CA GLY A 17 -17.66 -4.59 -14.68
C GLY A 17 -17.01 -5.65 -13.81
N CYS A 18 -16.74 -6.81 -14.40
CA CYS A 18 -15.84 -7.80 -13.84
C CYS A 18 -14.47 -7.13 -13.86
N VAL A 19 -14.17 -6.35 -12.81
CA VAL A 19 -12.81 -5.90 -12.55
C VAL A 19 -12.02 -7.17 -12.30
N THR A 20 -11.36 -7.67 -13.33
CA THR A 20 -10.40 -8.76 -13.20
C THR A 20 -9.17 -8.22 -12.50
N THR A 21 -9.15 -8.31 -11.17
CA THR A 21 -7.92 -8.06 -10.41
C THR A 21 -7.01 -9.27 -10.56
N THR A 22 -6.02 -9.17 -11.44
CA THR A 22 -5.00 -10.22 -11.58
C THR A 22 -3.87 -9.91 -10.59
N SER A 23 -3.88 -10.52 -9.41
CA SER A 23 -2.78 -10.35 -8.45
C SER A 23 -1.59 -11.22 -8.86
N THR A 24 -0.43 -10.62 -9.14
CA THR A 24 0.83 -11.37 -9.14
C THR A 24 1.35 -11.40 -7.71
N LEU A 25 1.46 -12.60 -7.15
CA LEU A 25 1.95 -12.83 -5.79
C LEU A 25 3.48 -12.68 -5.80
N VAL A 26 3.99 -11.67 -5.09
CA VAL A 26 5.41 -11.62 -4.73
C VAL A 26 5.46 -11.84 -3.23
N ASP A 27 5.41 -13.10 -2.80
CA ASP A 27 5.58 -13.42 -1.39
C ASP A 27 7.00 -13.04 -0.96
N SER A 28 7.11 -11.92 -0.26
CA SER A 28 8.28 -11.57 0.52
C SER A 28 7.90 -11.68 1.98
N ASN A 29 8.70 -12.36 2.78
CA ASN A 29 8.49 -12.43 4.22
C ASN A 29 8.94 -11.11 4.86
N ILE A 30 8.14 -10.06 4.69
CA ILE A 30 8.32 -8.82 5.44
C ILE A 30 7.70 -9.04 6.81
N THR A 31 8.43 -8.72 7.87
CA THR A 31 7.88 -8.80 9.23
C THR A 31 7.36 -7.43 9.66
N SER A 32 6.07 -7.35 10.00
CA SER A 32 5.49 -6.22 10.72
C SER A 32 5.54 -6.48 12.21
N TYR A 33 5.82 -5.45 12.99
CA TYR A 33 6.02 -5.54 14.44
C TYR A 33 4.91 -4.76 15.16
N ASN A 34 4.42 -5.31 16.28
CA ASN A 34 3.51 -4.59 17.16
C ASN A 34 4.23 -4.23 18.46
N TYR A 35 4.14 -2.97 18.87
CA TYR A 35 4.77 -2.45 20.08
C TYR A 35 3.70 -1.93 21.05
N ASN A 36 3.94 -2.05 22.35
CA ASN A 36 3.06 -1.43 23.34
C ASN A 36 3.31 0.08 23.48
N GLY A 37 2.50 0.77 24.30
CA GLY A 37 2.69 2.21 24.61
C GLY A 37 3.99 2.58 25.34
N ARG A 38 4.88 1.62 25.60
CA ARG A 38 6.25 1.81 26.09
C ARG A 38 7.29 1.27 25.10
N MET A 39 6.89 1.10 23.84
CA MET A 39 7.70 0.62 22.73
C MET A 39 8.33 -0.76 22.94
N LYS A 40 7.79 -1.66 23.77
CA LYS A 40 8.28 -3.05 23.81
C LYS A 40 7.65 -3.89 22.72
N LEU A 41 8.45 -4.69 22.01
CA LEU A 41 7.93 -5.65 21.03
C LEU A 41 6.98 -6.64 21.70
N THR A 42 5.78 -6.76 21.16
CA THR A 42 4.74 -7.66 21.65
C THR A 42 4.51 -8.84 20.72
N ASN A 43 4.38 -8.58 19.41
CA ASN A 43 4.12 -9.58 18.38
C ASN A 43 4.85 -9.23 17.07
N SER A 44 5.07 -10.23 16.24
CA SER A 44 5.57 -10.09 14.87
C SER A 44 4.66 -10.85 13.90
N TYR A 45 4.36 -10.25 12.75
CA TYR A 45 3.46 -10.81 11.74
C TYR A 45 4.16 -10.84 10.37
N ASN A 46 4.03 -11.97 9.68
CA ASN A 46 4.42 -12.04 8.28
C ASN A 46 3.42 -11.25 7.42
N VAL A 47 3.95 -10.41 6.55
CA VAL A 47 3.18 -9.56 5.65
C VAL A 47 3.28 -10.10 4.24
N SER A 48 2.13 -10.41 3.64
CA SER A 48 2.03 -10.67 2.21
C SER A 48 2.01 -9.33 1.46
N ALA A 49 3.03 -9.11 0.64
CA ALA A 49 3.11 -7.98 -0.27
C ALA A 49 2.71 -8.42 -1.68
N LEU A 50 1.78 -7.71 -2.29
CA LEU A 50 1.15 -8.13 -3.54
C LEU A 50 1.30 -7.01 -4.57
N LYS A 51 1.66 -7.40 -5.79
CA LYS A 51 1.47 -6.54 -6.96
C LYS A 51 -0.03 -6.52 -7.25
N SER A 52 -0.68 -5.39 -7.02
CA SER A 52 -2.08 -5.21 -7.35
C SER A 52 -2.17 -4.75 -8.80
N ILE A 53 -2.68 -5.59 -9.70
CA ILE A 53 -3.05 -5.17 -11.06
C ILE A 53 -4.54 -4.90 -11.07
N THR A 54 -4.91 -3.64 -11.25
CA THR A 54 -6.31 -3.27 -11.51
C THR A 54 -6.43 -3.05 -13.01
N SER A 55 -7.17 -3.92 -13.71
CA SER A 55 -7.57 -3.72 -15.10
C SER A 55 -8.99 -3.17 -15.14
N ASP A 56 -9.16 -1.99 -15.72
CA ASP A 56 -10.48 -1.51 -16.11
C ASP A 56 -10.81 -2.07 -17.50
N SER A 57 -11.91 -2.83 -17.59
CA SER A 57 -12.37 -3.48 -18.82
C SER A 57 -12.71 -2.50 -19.95
N GLU A 58 -12.94 -1.22 -19.63
CA GLU A 58 -13.25 -0.19 -20.63
C GLU A 58 -12.00 0.49 -21.21
N THR A 59 -10.91 0.54 -20.45
CA THR A 59 -9.70 1.28 -20.84
C THR A 59 -8.49 0.38 -21.12
N ASN A 60 -8.55 -0.91 -20.79
CA ASN A 60 -7.41 -1.85 -20.87
C ASN A 60 -6.15 -1.34 -20.11
N ILE A 61 -6.33 -0.41 -19.17
CA ILE A 61 -5.23 0.12 -18.37
C ILE A 61 -5.03 -0.82 -17.19
N GLU A 62 -3.92 -1.55 -17.23
CA GLU A 62 -3.40 -2.28 -16.07
C GLU A 62 -2.61 -1.30 -15.19
N THR A 63 -3.14 -0.96 -14.02
CA THR A 63 -2.38 -0.19 -13.03
C THR A 63 -1.72 -1.11 -12.02
N VAL A 64 -0.39 -0.97 -11.89
CA VAL A 64 0.46 -1.81 -11.05
C VAL A 64 0.75 -1.09 -9.73
N GLY A 65 0.01 -1.44 -8.67
CA GLY A 65 0.20 -0.91 -7.32
C GLY A 65 0.84 -1.92 -6.35
N LEU A 66 0.94 -1.52 -5.08
CA LEU A 66 1.37 -2.38 -3.98
C LEU A 66 0.20 -2.60 -3.02
N LYS A 67 0.02 -3.84 -2.56
CA LYS A 67 -0.91 -4.18 -1.48
C LYS A 67 -0.17 -4.95 -0.39
N LEU A 68 -0.23 -4.47 0.85
CA LEU A 68 0.33 -5.16 2.01
C LEU A 68 -0.81 -5.74 2.85
N THR A 69 -0.67 -6.98 3.29
CA THR A 69 -1.69 -7.64 4.11
C THR A 69 -1.08 -8.52 5.19
N TYR A 70 -1.67 -8.49 6.39
CA TYR A 70 -1.47 -9.51 7.42
C TYR A 70 -2.74 -9.64 8.27
N THR A 71 -2.81 -10.67 9.11
CA THR A 71 -3.88 -10.84 10.10
C THR A 71 -3.24 -10.82 11.47
N ASP A 72 -3.73 -9.96 12.37
CA ASP A 72 -3.17 -9.83 13.72
C ASP A 72 -3.69 -10.92 14.68
N SER A 73 -3.24 -10.86 15.93
CA SER A 73 -3.64 -11.79 16.99
C SER A 73 -5.14 -11.78 17.28
N ASP A 74 -5.82 -10.66 17.01
CA ASP A 74 -7.26 -10.50 17.22
C ASP A 74 -8.06 -10.90 15.98
N LYS A 75 -7.39 -11.53 14.99
CA LYS A 75 -7.94 -11.96 13.70
C LYS A 75 -8.47 -10.80 12.86
N VAL A 76 -7.99 -9.58 13.11
CA VAL A 76 -8.32 -8.42 12.30
C VAL A 76 -7.39 -8.40 11.10
N LYS A 77 -7.98 -8.31 9.91
CA LYS A 77 -7.22 -8.19 8.66
C LYS A 77 -6.74 -6.76 8.52
N GLN A 78 -5.43 -6.60 8.42
CA GLN A 78 -4.77 -5.34 8.18
C GLN A 78 -4.45 -5.27 6.69
N GLU A 79 -4.85 -4.17 6.02
CA GLU A 79 -4.66 -4.02 4.59
C GLU A 79 -4.19 -2.61 4.24
N LEU A 80 -3.12 -2.52 3.45
CA LEU A 80 -2.65 -1.26 2.88
C LEU A 80 -2.63 -1.38 1.38
N GLN A 81 -3.26 -0.45 0.67
CA GLN A 81 -3.15 -0.37 -0.78
C GLN A 81 -2.52 0.95 -1.20
N ILE A 82 -1.51 0.86 -2.05
CA ILE A 82 -0.76 1.99 -2.57
C ILE A 82 -0.93 1.97 -4.09
N PRO A 83 -1.68 2.95 -4.64
CA PRO A 83 -1.90 3.04 -6.07
C PRO A 83 -0.60 3.21 -6.86
N ALA A 84 -0.61 2.75 -8.11
CA ALA A 84 0.55 2.76 -9.01
C ALA A 84 1.19 4.15 -9.15
N ASP A 85 0.35 5.18 -9.35
CA ASP A 85 0.75 6.58 -9.49
C ASP A 85 1.36 7.17 -8.20
N LYS A 86 1.14 6.51 -7.05
CA LYS A 86 1.66 6.92 -5.75
C LYS A 86 2.92 6.15 -5.34
N ILE A 87 3.30 5.08 -6.04
CA ILE A 87 4.47 4.24 -5.70
C ILE A 87 5.76 5.06 -5.61
N GLY A 88 6.00 5.98 -6.55
CA GLY A 88 7.19 6.84 -6.54
C GLY A 88 7.26 7.75 -5.31
N ALA A 89 6.14 8.41 -4.97
CA ALA A 89 6.04 9.28 -3.80
C ALA A 89 6.16 8.49 -2.49
N PHE A 90 5.51 7.32 -2.41
CA PHE A 90 5.59 6.44 -1.26
C PHE A 90 7.02 5.96 -1.01
N LYS A 91 7.71 5.51 -2.08
CA LYS A 91 9.11 5.10 -2.01
C LYS A 91 10.02 6.23 -1.54
N PHE A 92 9.81 7.45 -2.05
CA PHE A 92 10.57 8.61 -1.61
C PHE A 92 10.37 8.90 -0.12
N ILE A 93 9.11 8.87 0.36
CA ILE A 93 8.80 9.04 1.78
C ILE A 93 9.50 7.96 2.62
N LEU A 94 9.37 6.68 2.23
CA LEU A 94 10.07 5.60 2.93
C LEU A 94 11.57 5.84 3.00
N LEU A 95 12.18 6.41 1.95
CA LEU A 95 13.62 6.65 1.91
C LEU A 95 14.00 7.69 2.95
N GLN A 96 13.26 8.79 3.00
CA GLN A 96 13.44 9.82 4.03
C GLN A 96 13.30 9.23 5.43
N LYS A 97 12.25 8.43 5.67
CA LYS A 97 11.98 7.81 6.99
C LYS A 97 13.04 6.80 7.38
N SER A 98 13.57 6.04 6.43
CA SER A 98 14.67 5.09 6.65
C SER A 98 16.01 5.76 6.98
N GLN A 99 16.12 7.09 6.85
CA GLN A 99 17.37 7.83 7.09
C GLN A 99 17.33 8.68 8.37
N VAL A 100 16.18 8.77 9.05
CA VAL A 100 16.05 9.52 10.32
C VAL A 100 17.04 8.95 11.33
N ALA A 101 17.87 9.79 11.94
CA ALA A 101 18.84 9.36 12.96
C ALA A 101 18.20 9.25 14.34
N GLU A 102 18.76 8.41 15.21
CA GLU A 102 18.31 8.30 16.60
C GLU A 102 18.44 9.65 17.31
N GLY A 103 17.42 10.05 18.05
CA GLY A 103 17.35 11.36 18.72
C GLY A 103 17.01 12.54 17.81
N ALA A 104 16.88 12.36 16.50
CA ALA A 104 16.36 13.38 15.60
C ALA A 104 14.84 13.50 15.74
N ARG A 105 14.30 14.71 15.52
CA ARG A 105 12.84 14.91 15.41
C ARG A 105 12.37 14.44 14.04
N ASP A 106 11.52 13.42 13.99
CA ASP A 106 10.76 13.07 12.79
C ASP A 106 9.34 13.65 12.85
N GLY A 107 8.86 14.16 11.71
CA GLY A 107 7.47 14.57 11.54
C GLY A 107 6.64 13.47 10.87
N ILE A 108 5.32 13.55 10.91
CA ILE A 108 4.49 12.61 10.14
C ILE A 108 4.50 13.05 8.67
N ALA A 109 4.97 12.19 7.78
CA ALA A 109 4.80 12.38 6.34
C ALA A 109 3.44 11.85 5.91
N GLN A 110 2.76 12.61 5.07
CA GLN A 110 1.40 12.32 4.62
C GLN A 110 1.38 12.09 3.12
N LEU A 111 0.74 11.00 2.69
CA LEU A 111 0.51 10.69 1.28
C LEU A 111 -0.96 10.40 1.03
N GLU A 112 -1.59 11.24 0.21
CA GLU A 112 -2.96 10.99 -0.25
C GLU A 112 -2.95 9.86 -1.28
N ILE A 113 -3.70 8.80 -0.99
CA ILE A 113 -3.80 7.59 -1.81
C ILE A 113 -5.18 7.36 -2.41
N GLY A 114 -6.11 8.27 -2.19
CA GLY A 114 -7.44 8.24 -2.79
C GLY A 114 -8.38 9.23 -2.14
N LEU A 115 -9.60 9.30 -2.67
CA LEU A 115 -10.69 10.08 -2.08
C LEU A 115 -10.89 9.65 -0.62
N TYR A 116 -10.53 10.55 0.29
CA TYR A 116 -10.60 10.39 1.75
C TYR A 116 -9.65 9.34 2.36
N LYS A 117 -8.64 8.88 1.62
CA LYS A 117 -7.64 7.94 2.12
C LYS A 117 -6.25 8.56 2.16
N GLN A 118 -5.63 8.48 3.33
CA GLN A 118 -4.31 9.02 3.59
C GLN A 118 -3.43 7.95 4.24
N LEU A 119 -2.17 7.90 3.80
CA LEU A 119 -1.09 7.19 4.46
C LEU A 119 -0.32 8.16 5.33
N ASN A 120 -0.15 7.81 6.59
CA ASN A 120 0.75 8.45 7.52
C ASN A 120 2.00 7.59 7.67
N VAL A 121 3.17 8.17 7.42
CA VAL A 121 4.46 7.49 7.55
C VAL A 121 5.33 8.26 8.53
N SER A 122 5.85 7.56 9.53
CA SER A 122 6.74 8.13 10.55
C SER A 122 7.84 7.15 10.90
N ALA A 123 8.95 7.67 11.42
CA ALA A 123 10.04 6.90 11.98
C ALA A 123 10.12 7.18 13.48
N ASP A 124 10.28 6.12 14.26
CA ASP A 124 10.56 6.18 15.69
C ASP A 124 11.71 5.23 16.04
N PHE A 125 12.20 5.28 17.27
CA PHE A 125 13.28 4.44 17.76
C PHE A 125 12.84 3.63 18.98
N VAL A 126 13.02 2.32 18.86
CA VAL A 126 12.69 1.36 19.90
C VAL A 126 13.95 0.61 20.29
N ASP A 127 14.43 0.81 21.52
CA ASP A 127 15.67 0.19 22.02
C ASP A 127 16.87 0.39 21.06
N GLY A 128 16.99 1.59 20.48
CA GLY A 128 18.04 1.95 19.50
C GLY A 128 17.77 1.47 18.07
N GLU A 129 16.69 0.74 17.83
CA GLU A 129 16.31 0.28 16.50
C GLU A 129 15.28 1.19 15.84
N ARG A 130 15.54 1.59 14.60
CA ARG A 130 14.60 2.41 13.82
C ARG A 130 13.40 1.59 13.37
N ILE A 131 12.21 2.07 13.72
CA ILE A 131 10.93 1.54 13.29
C ILE A 131 10.24 2.55 12.37
N VAL A 132 9.97 2.13 11.14
CA VAL A 132 9.16 2.92 10.21
C VAL A 132 7.72 2.43 10.29
N SER A 133 6.84 3.28 10.80
CA SER A 133 5.41 3.03 10.92
C SER A 133 4.67 3.62 9.73
N ILE A 134 3.81 2.81 9.11
CA ILE A 134 2.95 3.16 7.99
C ILE A 134 1.51 2.87 8.44
N ALA A 135 0.68 3.89 8.52
CA ALA A 135 -0.69 3.78 9.02
C ALA A 135 -1.69 4.41 8.07
N SER A 136 -2.82 3.74 7.91
CA SER A 136 -4.05 4.27 7.29
C SER A 136 -5.26 3.86 8.14
N LEU A 137 -6.45 4.24 7.72
CA LEU A 137 -7.69 3.72 8.30
C LEU A 137 -7.85 2.20 8.07
N ASP A 138 -7.24 1.67 7.02
CA ASP A 138 -7.38 0.27 6.59
C ASP A 138 -6.32 -0.67 7.22
N GLY A 139 -5.24 -0.10 7.77
CA GLY A 139 -4.30 -0.88 8.56
C GLY A 139 -3.02 -0.16 8.99
N VAL A 140 -2.31 -0.79 9.92
CA VAL A 140 -1.05 -0.29 10.49
C VAL A 140 0.06 -1.33 10.33
N PHE A 141 1.21 -0.88 9.86
CA PHE A 141 2.40 -1.68 9.62
C PHE A 141 3.59 -0.99 10.27
N ALA A 142 4.39 -1.70 11.05
CA ALA A 142 5.62 -1.15 11.61
C ALA A 142 6.79 -2.04 11.21
N LEU A 143 7.78 -1.46 10.54
CA LEU A 143 8.87 -2.18 9.90
C LEU A 143 10.20 -1.77 10.52
N LYS A 144 11.00 -2.76 10.89
CA LYS A 144 12.43 -2.56 11.19
C LYS A 144 13.20 -2.29 9.90
N HIS A 145 14.46 -1.85 10.05
CA HIS A 145 15.35 -1.52 8.93
C HIS A 145 15.40 -2.58 7.81
N GLU A 146 15.54 -3.85 8.16
CA GLU A 146 15.56 -4.93 7.16
C GLU A 146 14.21 -5.09 6.44
N GLY A 147 13.09 -4.97 7.16
CA GLY A 147 11.76 -4.99 6.54
C GLY A 147 11.52 -3.81 5.59
N VAL A 148 12.11 -2.65 5.88
CA VAL A 148 12.07 -1.48 4.99
C VAL A 148 12.91 -1.72 3.72
N LYS A 149 14.09 -2.36 3.83
CA LYS A 149 14.90 -2.74 2.67
C LYS A 149 14.17 -3.74 1.77
N ASP A 150 13.53 -4.74 2.35
CA ASP A 150 12.74 -5.70 1.59
C ASP A 150 11.59 -5.02 0.86
N LEU A 151 10.92 -4.09 1.53
CA LEU A 151 9.87 -3.28 0.91
C LEU A 151 10.42 -2.42 -0.25
N PHE A 152 11.63 -1.85 -0.12
CA PHE A 152 12.28 -1.15 -1.24
C PHE A 152 12.54 -2.05 -2.44
N ARG A 153 13.07 -3.25 -2.21
CA ARG A 153 13.32 -4.22 -3.28
C ARG A 153 12.04 -4.53 -4.05
N LEU A 154 10.92 -4.73 -3.34
CA LEU A 154 9.62 -4.95 -3.95
C LEU A 154 9.13 -3.74 -4.75
N LEU A 155 9.25 -2.53 -4.20
CA LEU A 155 8.87 -1.31 -4.91
C LEU A 155 9.70 -1.13 -6.19
N ASP A 156 10.99 -1.47 -6.17
CA ASP A 156 11.84 -1.49 -7.35
C ASP A 156 11.39 -2.51 -8.40
N GLU A 157 11.01 -3.72 -7.98
CA GLU A 157 10.50 -4.77 -8.87
C GLU A 157 9.19 -4.35 -9.54
N ILE A 158 8.27 -3.76 -8.75
CA ILE A 158 7.01 -3.18 -9.22
C ILE A 158 7.27 -2.06 -10.26
N GLN A 159 8.19 -1.14 -9.97
CA GLN A 159 8.50 -0.01 -10.87
C GLN A 159 9.21 -0.42 -12.16
N LYS A 160 10.07 -1.45 -12.11
CA LYS A 160 10.80 -1.93 -13.30
C LYS A 160 9.90 -2.72 -14.26
N GLY A 161 8.68 -3.09 -13.85
CA GLY A 161 7.82 -3.97 -14.64
C GLY A 161 8.41 -5.37 -14.86
N VAL A 162 9.46 -5.74 -14.11
CA VAL A 162 10.14 -7.03 -14.22
C VAL A 162 9.40 -8.03 -13.34
N ILE A 163 8.22 -8.44 -13.82
CA ILE A 163 7.71 -9.79 -13.58
C ILE A 163 7.22 -10.25 -14.94
N LYS A 164 8.09 -10.99 -15.64
CA LYS A 164 7.71 -11.78 -16.81
C LYS A 164 6.92 -13.01 -16.37
#